data_AF-A0A7Y4E0E4-F1
#
_entry.id   AF-A0A7Y4E0E4-F1
#
_cell.length_a   1.000
_cell.length_b   1.000
_cell.length_c   1.000
_cell.angle_alpha   90.00
_cell.angle_beta   90.00
_cell.angle_gamma   90.00
#
_symmetry.space_group_name_H-M   'P 1'
#
loop_
_entity.id
_entity.type
_entity.pdbx_description
1 polymer ?
#
loop_
_entity_poly.entity_id
_entity_poly.type
_entity_poly.pdbx_seq_one_letter_code
_entity_poly.pdbx_strand_id
1 'polypeptide(L)'
;MLRPLVLGCVIALGSTYAMAEAVDLKQNMKQMKMEFKQAAEASDVETMKSAIDSLQAIVEQSKRGNYPPEKFDIYLEGFNKLTVTLDKIEADLDAGKLEEAKDQLREIDSLREEYHDKRNPSIWSKLFS
;
A
#
# COMPACT_ATOMS: atom_id res chain seq x y z
N MET A 1 0.52 55.13 41.30
CA MET A 1 -0.68 54.73 40.53
C MET A 1 -0.26 53.67 39.53
N LEU A 2 -0.84 52.48 39.62
CA LEU A 2 -0.55 51.30 38.81
C LEU A 2 -1.42 51.34 37.55
N ARG A 3 -0.85 51.19 36.34
CA ARG A 3 -1.59 50.83 35.12
C ARG A 3 -0.79 49.78 34.35
N PRO A 4 -1.35 48.58 34.12
CA PRO A 4 -0.75 47.56 33.28
C PRO A 4 -1.19 47.77 31.83
N LEU A 5 -0.34 47.54 30.84
CA LEU A 5 -0.78 47.35 29.46
C LEU A 5 0.02 46.24 28.78
N VAL A 6 -0.54 45.04 28.94
CA VAL A 6 -0.68 43.95 27.96
C VAL A 6 0.45 43.78 26.95
N LEU A 7 1.30 42.80 27.25
CA LEU A 7 2.19 42.12 26.30
C LEU A 7 1.32 41.30 25.32
N GLY A 8 1.19 41.77 24.08
CA GLY A 8 0.50 41.05 23.02
C GLY A 8 1.42 40.00 22.37
N CYS A 9 1.39 38.77 22.87
CA CYS A 9 1.94 37.61 22.16
C CYS A 9 0.99 37.20 21.03
N VAL A 10 1.32 37.52 19.78
CA VAL A 10 0.70 36.90 18.61
C VAL A 10 1.54 35.69 18.23
N ILE A 11 1.19 34.52 18.76
CA ILE A 11 1.71 33.24 18.26
C ILE A 11 0.86 32.89 17.04
N ALA A 12 1.38 33.20 15.86
CA ALA A 12 0.84 32.69 14.61
C ALA A 12 1.13 31.18 14.55
N LEU A 13 0.15 30.36 14.94
CA LEU A 13 0.15 28.93 14.65
C LEU A 13 -0.03 28.77 13.13
N GLY A 14 1.09 28.75 12.41
CA GLY A 14 1.11 28.36 11.02
C GLY A 14 0.77 26.88 10.92
N SER A 15 -0.49 26.56 10.59
CA SER A 15 -0.86 25.21 10.18
C SER A 15 -0.14 24.91 8.86
N THR A 16 0.95 24.14 8.94
CA THR A 16 1.53 23.52 7.75
C THR A 16 0.53 22.49 7.26
N TYR A 17 -0.31 22.86 6.30
CA TYR A 17 -1.04 21.88 5.51
C TYR A 17 0.02 21.09 4.76
N ALA A 18 0.32 19.87 5.22
CA ALA A 18 1.11 18.93 4.46
C ALA A 18 0.33 18.67 3.17
N MET A 19 0.79 19.27 2.07
CA MET A 19 0.29 18.96 0.73
C MET A 19 0.59 17.48 0.52
N ALA A 20 -0.45 16.63 0.53
CA ALA A 20 -0.29 15.23 0.21
C ALA A 20 0.24 15.13 -1.22
N GLU A 21 1.44 14.56 -1.38
CA GLU A 21 2.01 14.30 -2.69
C GLU A 21 1.05 13.42 -3.50
N ALA A 22 0.87 13.73 -4.77
CA ALA A 22 0.02 12.92 -5.64
C ALA A 22 0.57 11.49 -5.69
N VAL A 23 -0.28 10.51 -5.38
CA VAL A 23 0.12 9.10 -5.44
C VAL A 23 0.50 8.72 -6.87
N ASP A 24 1.77 8.40 -7.09
CA ASP A 24 2.22 7.77 -8.33
C ASP A 24 1.91 6.27 -8.28
N LEU A 25 0.69 5.92 -8.73
CA LEU A 25 0.26 4.52 -8.79
C LEU A 25 1.23 3.65 -9.59
N LYS A 26 1.83 4.16 -10.67
CA LYS A 26 2.74 3.36 -11.49
C LYS A 26 4.02 3.03 -10.73
N GLN A 27 4.57 3.99 -9.99
CA GLN A 27 5.70 3.76 -9.10
C GLN A 27 5.34 2.77 -7.99
N ASN A 28 4.18 2.94 -7.35
CA ASN A 28 3.71 2.05 -6.30
C ASN A 28 3.56 0.61 -6.80
N MET A 29 2.96 0.39 -7.97
CA MET A 29 2.83 -0.95 -8.55
C MET A 29 4.20 -1.59 -8.85
N LYS A 30 5.22 -0.80 -9.23
CA LYS A 30 6.58 -1.31 -9.40
C LYS A 30 7.17 -1.73 -8.07
N GLN A 31 7.02 -0.91 -7.03
CA GLN A 31 7.53 -1.24 -5.70
C GLN A 31 6.82 -2.49 -5.15
N MET A 32 5.49 -2.58 -5.27
CA MET A 32 4.75 -3.80 -4.89
C MET A 32 5.30 -5.04 -5.58
N LYS A 33 5.62 -4.98 -6.88
CA LYS A 33 6.23 -6.10 -7.59
C LYS A 33 7.61 -6.48 -7.01
N MET A 34 8.40 -5.51 -6.59
CA MET A 34 9.72 -5.77 -5.99
C MET A 34 9.57 -6.43 -4.63
N GLU A 35 8.74 -5.88 -3.75
CA GLU A 35 8.50 -6.44 -2.41
C GLU A 35 7.86 -7.83 -2.48
N PHE A 36 6.92 -8.05 -3.41
CA PHE A 36 6.34 -9.38 -3.65
C PHE A 36 7.41 -10.42 -4.01
N LYS A 37 8.36 -10.06 -4.88
CA LYS A 37 9.47 -10.95 -5.22
C LYS A 37 10.36 -11.23 -4.02
N GLN A 38 10.68 -10.19 -3.23
CA GLN A 38 11.46 -10.36 -2.01
C GLN A 38 10.77 -11.29 -1.01
N ALA A 39 9.45 -11.15 -0.82
CA ALA A 39 8.66 -12.05 0.02
C ALA A 39 8.68 -13.49 -0.53
N ALA A 40 8.57 -13.68 -1.84
CA ALA A 40 8.60 -14.99 -2.48
C ALA A 40 9.99 -15.68 -2.40
N GLU A 41 11.07 -14.90 -2.46
CA GLU A 41 12.45 -15.38 -2.41
C GLU A 41 12.97 -15.53 -0.96
N ALA A 42 12.24 -15.03 0.04
CA ALA A 42 12.64 -15.08 1.43
C ALA A 42 12.85 -16.52 1.94
N SER A 43 13.95 -16.74 2.66
CA SER A 43 14.32 -18.02 3.26
C SER A 43 13.95 -18.15 4.74
N ASP A 44 13.46 -17.06 5.33
CA ASP A 44 13.21 -16.92 6.76
C ASP A 44 12.05 -15.94 7.02
N VAL A 45 11.48 -16.05 8.21
CA VAL A 45 10.30 -15.27 8.64
C VAL A 45 10.60 -13.77 8.70
N GLU A 46 11.79 -13.37 9.16
CA GLU A 46 12.16 -11.97 9.34
C GLU A 46 12.22 -11.24 7.98
N THR A 47 12.91 -11.84 7.02
CA THR A 47 13.03 -11.31 5.65
C THR A 47 11.67 -11.23 4.97
N MET A 48 10.84 -12.27 5.11
CA MET A 48 9.50 -12.26 4.51
C MET A 48 8.62 -11.20 5.17
N LYS A 49 8.66 -11.08 6.50
CA LYS A 49 7.88 -10.08 7.25
C LYS A 49 8.23 -8.66 6.82
N SER A 50 9.51 -8.33 6.71
CA SER A 50 9.94 -7.01 6.24
C SER A 50 9.39 -6.66 4.85
N ALA A 51 9.28 -7.63 3.95
CA ALA A 51 8.72 -7.42 2.62
C ALA A 51 7.18 -7.27 2.66
N ILE A 52 6.50 -8.05 3.50
CA ILE A 52 5.04 -7.95 3.71
C ILE A 52 4.65 -6.60 4.34
N ASP A 53 5.39 -6.13 5.35
CA ASP A 53 5.18 -4.81 5.96
C ASP A 53 5.32 -3.70 4.92
N SER A 54 6.33 -3.81 4.04
CA SER A 54 6.56 -2.87 2.94
C SER A 54 5.41 -2.92 1.93
N LEU A 55 4.91 -4.10 1.57
CA LEU A 55 3.72 -4.25 0.73
C LEU A 55 2.49 -3.58 1.34
N GLN A 56 2.20 -3.82 2.62
CA GLN A 56 1.06 -3.20 3.31
C GLN A 56 1.16 -1.68 3.27
N ALA A 57 2.35 -1.11 3.55
CA ALA A 57 2.57 0.33 3.50
C ALA A 57 2.28 0.92 2.10
N ILE A 58 2.75 0.26 1.03
CA ILE A 58 2.52 0.72 -0.34
C ILE A 58 1.04 0.58 -0.73
N VAL A 59 0.36 -0.47 -0.28
CA VAL A 59 -1.10 -0.64 -0.48
C VAL A 59 -1.87 0.48 0.19
N GLU A 60 -1.55 0.81 1.45
CA GLU A 60 -2.20 1.90 2.19
C GLU A 60 -1.92 3.27 1.57
N GLN A 61 -0.72 3.50 1.06
CA GLN A 61 -0.43 4.70 0.28
C GLN A 61 -1.27 4.74 -1.01
N SER A 62 -1.39 3.60 -1.70
CA SER A 62 -2.12 3.50 -2.97
C SER A 62 -3.63 3.72 -2.81
N LYS A 63 -4.22 3.36 -1.67
CA LYS A 63 -5.63 3.67 -1.37
C LYS A 63 -5.94 5.16 -1.31
N ARG A 64 -4.94 6.01 -1.06
CA ARG A 64 -5.09 7.48 -0.91
C ARG A 64 -4.97 8.23 -2.24
N GLY A 65 -4.78 7.50 -3.35
CA GLY A 65 -4.65 8.11 -4.67
C GLY A 65 -5.96 8.74 -5.15
N ASN A 66 -5.82 9.85 -5.89
CA ASN A 66 -6.95 10.47 -6.59
C ASN A 66 -7.10 9.81 -7.97
N TYR A 67 -8.09 8.94 -8.11
CA TYR A 67 -8.32 8.14 -9.32
C TYR A 67 -9.51 8.65 -10.12
N PRO A 68 -9.56 8.36 -11.44
CA PRO A 68 -10.76 8.60 -12.22
C PRO A 68 -11.98 7.93 -11.55
N PRO A 69 -13.13 8.64 -11.41
CA PRO A 69 -14.28 8.12 -10.68
C PRO A 69 -14.76 6.75 -11.16
N GLU A 70 -14.67 6.48 -12.46
CA GLU A 70 -15.07 5.22 -13.07
C GLU A 70 -14.17 4.02 -12.73
N LYS A 71 -12.99 4.28 -12.14
CA LYS A 71 -12.03 3.24 -11.72
C LYS A 71 -11.82 3.18 -10.21
N PHE A 72 -12.26 4.21 -9.49
CA PHE A 72 -12.01 4.36 -8.06
C PHE A 72 -12.48 3.14 -7.27
N ASP A 73 -13.72 2.71 -7.47
CA ASP A 73 -14.29 1.57 -6.75
C ASP A 73 -13.55 0.26 -7.07
N ILE A 74 -13.17 0.05 -8.33
CA ILE A 74 -12.40 -1.13 -8.76
C ILE A 74 -11.02 -1.16 -8.09
N TYR A 75 -10.33 -0.02 -8.04
CA TYR A 75 -9.01 0.08 -7.40
C TYR A 75 -9.12 -0.15 -5.89
N LEU A 76 -10.09 0.50 -5.25
CA LEU A 76 -10.29 0.38 -3.81
C LEU A 76 -10.67 -1.05 -3.41
N GLU A 77 -11.52 -1.73 -4.19
CA GLU A 77 -11.84 -3.14 -3.97
C GLU A 77 -10.58 -4.02 -4.03
N GLY A 78 -9.75 -3.86 -5.07
CA GLY A 78 -8.50 -4.60 -5.22
C GLY A 78 -7.52 -4.36 -4.08
N PHE A 79 -7.33 -3.11 -3.67
CA PHE A 79 -6.46 -2.78 -2.53
C PHE A 79 -7.00 -3.33 -1.21
N ASN A 80 -8.31 -3.33 -1.00
CA ASN A 80 -8.90 -3.89 0.22
C ASN A 80 -8.73 -5.42 0.27
N LYS A 81 -8.87 -6.12 -0.86
CA LYS A 81 -8.58 -7.55 -0.93
C LYS A 81 -7.11 -7.85 -0.68
N LEU A 82 -6.19 -7.05 -1.24
CA LEU A 82 -4.77 -7.16 -0.96
C LEU A 82 -4.47 -6.99 0.53
N THR A 83 -5.04 -5.98 1.20
CA THR A 83 -4.87 -5.80 2.65
C THR A 83 -5.30 -7.04 3.43
N VAL A 84 -6.50 -7.57 3.16
CA VAL A 84 -6.98 -8.78 3.86
C VAL A 84 -6.06 -9.98 3.64
N THR A 85 -5.51 -10.15 2.44
CA THR A 85 -4.56 -11.24 2.15
C THR A 85 -3.22 -11.02 2.86
N LEU A 86 -2.70 -9.79 2.86
CA LEU A 86 -1.45 -9.44 3.54
C LEU A 86 -1.56 -9.63 5.06
N ASP A 87 -2.68 -9.25 5.67
CA ASP A 87 -2.92 -9.44 7.11
C ASP A 87 -2.93 -10.92 7.51
N LYS A 88 -3.43 -11.80 6.63
CA LYS A 88 -3.37 -13.27 6.85
C LYS A 88 -1.95 -13.81 6.74
N ILE A 89 -1.17 -13.31 5.78
CA ILE A 89 0.23 -13.68 5.62
C ILE A 89 1.03 -13.23 6.85
N GLU A 90 0.82 -11.99 7.31
CA GLU A 90 1.45 -11.47 8.52
C GLU A 90 1.11 -12.34 9.75
N ALA A 91 -0.15 -12.73 9.91
CA ALA A 91 -0.58 -13.61 11.00
C ALA A 91 0.10 -15.00 10.96
N ASP A 92 0.32 -15.56 9.77
CA ASP A 92 1.07 -16.82 9.62
C ASP A 92 2.56 -16.62 9.94
N LEU A 93 3.16 -15.51 9.51
CA LEU A 93 4.54 -15.17 9.83
C LEU A 93 4.75 -14.96 11.34
N ASP A 94 3.81 -14.30 12.03
CA ASP A 94 3.82 -14.15 13.49
C ASP A 94 3.71 -15.50 14.21
N ALA A 95 3.06 -16.48 13.59
CA ALA A 95 2.99 -17.85 14.07
C ALA A 95 4.21 -18.72 13.66
N GLY A 96 5.20 -18.15 12.96
CA GLY A 96 6.38 -18.86 12.47
C GLY A 96 6.12 -19.78 11.27
N LYS A 97 4.98 -19.64 10.61
CA LYS A 97 4.51 -20.49 9.51
C LYS A 97 4.94 -19.96 8.14
N LEU A 98 6.24 -20.06 7.87
CA LEU A 98 6.83 -19.51 6.65
C LEU A 98 6.27 -20.14 5.36
N GLU A 99 6.07 -21.46 5.35
CA GLU A 99 5.62 -22.16 4.14
C GLU A 99 4.14 -21.85 3.82
N GLU A 100 3.28 -21.80 4.85
CA GLU A 100 1.90 -21.38 4.71
C GLU A 100 1.79 -19.92 4.23
N ALA A 101 2.60 -19.02 4.78
CA ALA A 101 2.71 -17.65 4.33
C ALA A 101 3.12 -17.56 2.84
N LYS A 102 4.06 -18.39 2.39
CA LYS A 102 4.48 -18.47 0.98
C LYS A 102 3.39 -19.00 0.07
N ASP A 103 2.65 -20.02 0.49
CA ASP A 103 1.53 -20.55 -0.29
C ASP A 103 0.44 -19.50 -0.51
N GLN A 104 0.21 -18.63 0.49
CA GLN A 104 -0.74 -17.52 0.38
C GLN A 104 -0.32 -16.43 -0.62
N LEU A 105 0.95 -16.32 -1.02
CA LEU A 105 1.39 -15.38 -2.06
C LEU A 105 0.71 -15.64 -3.42
N ARG A 106 0.23 -16.86 -3.68
CA ARG A 106 -0.54 -17.18 -4.89
C ARG A 106 -1.86 -16.39 -4.98
N GLU A 107 -2.45 -16.05 -3.84
CA GLU A 107 -3.66 -15.23 -3.79
C GLU A 107 -3.36 -13.78 -4.21
N ILE A 108 -2.21 -13.23 -3.78
CA ILE A 108 -1.76 -11.91 -4.23
C ILE A 108 -1.56 -11.89 -5.76
N ASP A 109 -0.97 -12.94 -6.32
CA ASP A 109 -0.75 -13.05 -7.76
C ASP A 109 -2.07 -13.14 -8.54
N SER A 110 -3.03 -13.91 -8.02
CA SER A 110 -4.38 -14.04 -8.59
C SER A 110 -5.13 -12.71 -8.58
N LEU A 111 -5.07 -11.98 -7.45
CA LEU A 111 -5.66 -10.64 -7.33
C LEU A 111 -5.00 -9.64 -8.29
N ARG A 112 -3.68 -9.70 -8.46
CA ARG A 112 -2.96 -8.85 -9.42
C ARG A 112 -3.53 -9.06 -10.82
N GLU A 113 -3.67 -10.30 -11.27
CA GLU A 113 -4.21 -10.64 -12.59
C GLU A 113 -5.64 -10.14 -12.75
N GLU A 114 -6.53 -10.50 -11.82
CA GLU A 114 -7.94 -10.11 -11.83
C GLU A 114 -8.11 -8.58 -11.97
N TYR A 115 -7.40 -7.79 -11.15
CA TYR A 115 -7.58 -6.35 -11.12
C TYR A 115 -6.78 -5.61 -12.21
N HIS A 116 -5.73 -6.21 -12.75
CA HIS A 116 -5.07 -5.70 -13.96
C HIS A 116 -5.95 -5.86 -15.20
N ASP A 117 -6.68 -6.96 -15.30
CA ASP A 117 -7.63 -7.19 -16.39
C ASP A 117 -8.86 -6.30 -16.25
N LYS A 118 -9.46 -6.22 -15.05
CA LYS A 118 -10.63 -5.36 -14.79
C LYS A 118 -10.35 -3.88 -15.07
N ARG A 119 -9.13 -3.38 -14.82
CA ARG A 119 -8.81 -1.98 -15.07
C ARG A 119 -8.52 -1.66 -16.54
N ASN A 120 -8.12 -2.66 -17.34
CA ASN A 120 -7.85 -2.50 -18.77
C ASN A 120 -7.72 -3.86 -19.52
N PRO A 121 -8.84 -4.46 -19.99
CA PRO A 121 -8.86 -5.86 -20.44
C PRO A 121 -8.08 -6.15 -21.75
N SER A 122 -7.64 -5.14 -22.51
CA SER A 122 -7.08 -5.34 -23.88
C SER A 122 -5.57 -5.08 -24.03
N ILE A 123 -4.88 -4.57 -23.00
CA ILE A 123 -3.48 -4.11 -23.13
C ILE A 123 -2.46 -5.03 -22.44
N TRP A 124 -2.87 -5.77 -21.40
CA TRP A 124 -1.93 -6.47 -20.51
C TRP A 124 -1.44 -7.81 -21.05
N SER A 125 -2.25 -8.53 -21.84
CA SER A 125 -1.82 -9.75 -22.54
C SER A 125 -0.64 -9.53 -23.49
N LYS A 126 -0.34 -8.28 -23.87
CA LYS A 126 0.77 -7.92 -24.77
C LYS A 126 2.00 -7.35 -24.07
N LEU A 127 1.91 -6.98 -22.79
CA LEU A 127 3.00 -6.33 -22.05
C LEU A 127 3.64 -7.24 -21.00
N PHE A 128 2.98 -8.35 -20.64
CA PHE A 128 3.42 -9.29 -19.62
C PHE A 128 3.38 -10.75 -20.09
N SER A 129 3.48 -10.96 -21.41
CA SER A 129 3.96 -12.23 -21.98
C SER A 129 5.44 -12.45 -21.65
#